data_AF-W6LE59-F1
#
_entry.id   AF-W6LE59-F1
#
_cell.length_a   1.000
_cell.length_b   1.000
_cell.length_c   1.000
_cell.angle_alpha   90.00
_cell.angle_beta   90.00
_cell.angle_gamma   90.00
#
_symmetry.space_group_name_H-M   'P 1'
#
loop_
_entity.id
_entity.type
_entity.pdbx_description
1 polymer ?
#
loop_
_entity_poly.entity_id
_entity_poly.type
_entity_poly.pdbx_seq_one_letter_code
_entity_poly.pdbx_strand_id
1 'polypeptide(L)' 'MEKEKGVEVLPMFDRSLNTELAKGQIGFIDFVSAKFFNTLVSMLCHDMQWCVDRINSNRKSWNALLEAK' A
#
# COMPACT_ATOMS: atom_id res chain seq x y z
N MET A 1 18.61 -11.04 7.49
CA MET A 1 19.52 -10.68 6.39
C MET A 1 20.19 -9.32 6.56
N GLU A 2 19.50 -8.17 6.48
CA GLU A 2 20.17 -6.85 6.59
C GLU A 2 20.79 -6.61 7.98
N LYS A 3 20.01 -6.83 9.06
CA LYS A 3 20.52 -6.80 10.45
C LYS A 3 21.70 -7.74 10.68
N GLU A 4 21.60 -8.96 10.16
CA GLU A 4 22.66 -10.00 10.27
C GLU A 4 23.94 -9.60 9.53
N LYS A 5 23.81 -8.84 8.44
CA LYS A 5 24.93 -8.36 7.62
C LYS A 5 25.47 -7.00 8.08
N GLY A 6 24.91 -6.40 9.12
CA GLY A 6 25.34 -5.10 9.65
C GLY A 6 25.11 -3.91 8.71
N VAL A 7 24.14 -4.01 7.80
CA VAL A 7 23.76 -2.90 6.90
C VAL A 7 22.53 -2.17 7.41
N GLU A 8 22.31 -0.95 6.93
CA GLU A 8 21.14 -0.15 7.26
C GLU A 8 19.84 -0.88 6.90
N VAL A 9 18.85 -0.81 7.79
CA VAL A 9 17.52 -1.38 7.60
C VAL A 9 16.52 -0.24 7.52
N LEU A 10 15.90 -0.07 6.35
CA LEU A 10 14.89 0.97 6.18
C LEU A 10 13.64 0.68 7.03
N PRO A 11 12.89 1.70 7.46
CA PRO A 11 11.77 1.52 8.41
C PRO A 11 10.70 0.50 7.99
N MET A 12 10.43 0.34 6.69
CA MET A 12 9.46 -0.64 6.18
C MET A 12 9.94 -2.09 6.30
N PHE A 13 11.26 -2.30 6.40
CA PHE A 13 11.91 -3.61 6.53
C PHE A 13 12.24 -3.95 7.98
N ASP A 14 12.11 -2.98 8.90
CA ASP A 14 12.39 -3.19 10.30
C ASP A 14 11.18 -3.71 11.09
N ARG A 15 11.19 -5.02 11.39
CA ARG A 15 10.18 -5.66 12.23
C ARG A 15 10.12 -5.13 13.67
N SER A 16 11.17 -4.48 14.20
CA SER A 16 11.11 -3.91 15.56
C SER A 16 10.27 -2.65 15.68
N LEU A 17 9.98 -1.95 14.57
CA LEU A 17 9.25 -0.68 14.62
C LEU A 17 7.74 -0.85 14.80
N ASN A 18 7.23 -2.09 14.92
CA ASN A 18 5.81 -2.44 15.05
C ASN A 18 4.91 -1.57 14.16
N THR A 19 5.36 -1.33 12.93
CA THR A 19 4.69 -0.45 11.98
C THR A 19 3.33 -1.06 11.67
N GLU A 20 2.27 -0.27 11.83
CA GLU A 20 0.93 -0.77 11.55
C GLU A 20 0.83 -1.08 10.07
N LEU A 21 0.58 -2.35 9.75
CA LEU A 21 0.45 -2.85 8.38
C LEU A 21 -0.47 -1.96 7.54
N ALA A 22 -1.56 -1.49 8.14
CA ALA A 22 -2.52 -0.59 7.50
C ALA A 22 -1.90 0.74 7.05
N LYS A 23 -1.00 1.35 7.83
CA LYS A 23 -0.31 2.60 7.44
C LYS A 23 0.58 2.39 6.22
N GLY A 24 1.33 1.28 6.19
CA GLY A 24 2.15 0.91 5.03
C GLY A 24 1.32 0.68 3.77
N GLN A 25 0.19 -0.02 3.89
CA GLN A 25 -0.73 -0.28 2.78
C GLN A 25 -1.38 1.02 2.25
N ILE A 26 -1.87 1.89 3.13
CA ILE A 26 -2.45 3.17 2.73
C ILE A 26 -1.41 4.04 2.01
N GLY A 27 -0.18 4.14 2.54
CA GLY A 27 0.90 4.88 1.89
C GLY A 27 1.22 4.34 0.50
N PHE A 28 1.34 3.02 0.35
CA PHE A 28 1.59 2.43 -0.96
C PHE A 28 0.44 2.66 -1.95
N ILE A 29 -0.81 2.59 -1.48
CA ILE A 29 -1.98 2.90 -2.31
C ILE A 29 -1.95 4.35 -2.79
N ASP A 30 -1.74 5.30 -1.88
CA ASP A 30 -1.85 6.73 -2.16
C ASP A 30 -0.72 7.24 -3.05
N PHE A 31 0.50 6.80 -2.79
CA PHE A 31 1.68 7.34 -3.48
C PHE A 31 2.11 6.52 -4.71
N VAL A 32 1.63 5.28 -4.86
CA VAL A 32 2.07 4.39 -5.95
C VAL A 32 0.90 3.77 -6.69
N SER A 33 0.19 2.83 -6.07
CA SER A 33 -0.63 1.90 -6.84
C SER A 33 -1.91 2.54 -7.38
N ALA A 34 -2.58 3.43 -6.63
CA ALA A 34 -3.80 4.06 -7.11
C ALA A 34 -3.55 4.87 -8.39
N LYS A 35 -2.50 5.70 -8.42
CA LYS A 35 -2.17 6.49 -9.62
C LYS A 35 -1.81 5.59 -10.80
N PHE A 36 -1.01 4.55 -10.55
CA PHE A 36 -0.62 3.59 -11.58
C PHE A 36 -1.84 2.93 -12.23
N PHE A 37 -2.72 2.32 -11.43
CA PHE A 37 -3.90 1.62 -11.96
C PHE A 37 -4.91 2.58 -12.59
N ASN A 38 -5.15 3.75 -11.99
CA ASN A 38 -6.04 4.75 -12.60
C ASN A 38 -5.53 5.19 -13.98
N THR A 39 -4.22 5.43 -14.12
CA THR A 39 -3.62 5.82 -15.41
C THR A 39 -3.73 4.70 -16.43
N LEU A 40 -3.33 3.48 -16.06
CA LEU A 40 -3.34 2.33 -16.97
C LEU A 40 -4.77 1.99 -17.46
N VAL A 41 -5.73 1.97 -16.53
CA VAL A 41 -7.13 1.64 -16.84
C VAL A 41 -7.81 2.75 -17.64
N SER A 42 -7.52 4.02 -17.35
CA SER A 42 -8.10 5.14 -18.10
C SER A 42 -7.52 5.29 -19.51
N MET A 43 -6.30 4.81 -19.78
CA MET A 43 -5.63 4.99 -21.08
C MET A 43 -5.74 3.79 -22.01
N LEU A 44 -5.74 2.56 -21.49
CA LEU A 44 -5.59 1.37 -22.34
C LEU A 44 -6.40 0.17 -21.82
N CYS A 45 -6.30 -0.12 -20.53
CA CYS A 45 -6.82 -1.37 -19.96
C CYS A 45 -8.22 -1.17 -19.34
N HIS A 46 -9.18 -0.68 -20.11
CA HIS A 46 -10.50 -0.27 -19.60
C HIS A 46 -11.26 -1.41 -18.89
N ASP A 47 -11.14 -2.65 -19.36
CA ASP A 47 -11.80 -3.81 -18.75
C ASP A 47 -11.27 -4.14 -17.34
N MET A 48 -10.14 -3.57 -16.94
CA MET A 48 -9.56 -3.74 -15.60
C MET A 48 -10.08 -2.71 -14.58
N GLN A 49 -11.23 -2.07 -14.83
CA GLN A 49 -11.85 -1.13 -13.89
C GLN A 49 -12.02 -1.71 -12.48
N TRP A 50 -12.23 -3.03 -12.36
CA TRP A 50 -12.33 -3.69 -11.06
C TRP A 50 -11.06 -3.54 -10.20
N CYS A 51 -9.88 -3.35 -10.81
CA CYS A 51 -8.63 -3.13 -10.07
C CYS A 51 -8.66 -1.78 -9.36
N VAL A 52 -9.12 -0.73 -10.05
CA VAL A 52 -9.29 0.61 -9.48
C VAL A 52 -10.34 0.57 -8.37
N ASP A 53 -11.47 -0.07 -8.62
CA ASP A 53 -12.55 -0.19 -7.64
C ASP A 53 -12.08 -0.92 -6.37
N ARG A 54 -11.32 -2.01 -6.54
CA ARG A 54 -10.77 -2.80 -5.44
C ARG A 54 -9.71 -2.03 -4.65
N ILE A 55 -8.82 -1.29 -5.31
CA ILE A 55 -7.83 -0.45 -4.64
C ILE A 55 -8.55 0.59 -3.76
N ASN A 56 -9.58 1.22 -4.30
CA ASN A 56 -10.39 2.21 -3.56
C ASN A 56 -11.13 1.58 -2.37
N SER A 57 -11.73 0.40 -2.54
CA SER A 57 -12.40 -0.29 -1.42
C SER A 57 -11.41 -0.72 -0.35
N ASN A 58 -10.26 -1.28 -0.74
CA ASN A 58 -9.24 -1.76 0.18
C ASN A 58 -8.65 -0.61 0.99
N ARG A 59 -8.39 0.55 0.35
CA ARG A 59 -7.93 1.75 1.06
C ARG A 59 -8.90 2.15 2.18
N LYS A 60 -10.21 2.14 1.90
CA LYS A 60 -11.24 2.43 2.91
C LYS A 60 -11.22 1.42 4.05
N SER A 61 -11.13 0.12 3.73
CA SER A 61 -11.02 -0.93 4.74
C SER A 61 -9.78 -0.80 5.62
N TRP A 62 -8.62 -0.48 5.05
CA TRP A 62 -7.41 -0.23 5.82
C TRP A 62 -7.54 0.99 6.74
N ASN A 63 -8.19 2.05 6.27
CA ASN A 63 -8.44 3.23 7.10
C ASN A 63 -9.38 2.90 8.27
N ALA A 64 -10.45 2.14 8.02
CA ALA A 64 -11.37 1.71 9.07
C ALA A 64 -10.68 0.84 10.15
N LEU A 65 -9.71 0.01 9.76
CA LEU A 65 -8.91 -0.77 10.71
C LEU A 65 -8.01 0.09 11.60
N LEU A 66 -7.59 1.26 11.14
CA LEU A 66 -6.83 2.22 11.95
C LEU A 66 -7.74 3.01 12.90
N GLU A 67 -8.94 3.36 12.45
CA GLU A 67 -9.93 4.11 13.25
C GLU A 67 -10.60 3.25 14.34
N ALA A 68 -10.65 1.93 14.15
CA ALA A 68 -11.23 0.99 15.13
C ALA A 68 -10.29 0.63 16.30
N LYS A 69 -9.08 1.18 16.34
CA LYS A 69 -8.10 1.03 17.43
C LYS A 69 -8.15 2.23 18.37
#